data_AF-A0A941AEJ0-F1
#
_entry.id   AF-A0A941AEJ0-F1
#
_cell.length_a   1.000
_cell.length_b   1.000
_cell.length_c   1.000
_cell.angle_alpha   90.00
_cell.angle_beta   90.00
_cell.angle_gamma   90.00
#
_symmetry.space_group_name_H-M   'P 1'
#
loop_
_entity.id
_entity.type
_entity.pdbx_description
1 polymer ?
#
loop_
_entity_poly.entity_id
_entity_poly.type
_entity_poly.pdbx_seq_one_letter_code
_entity_poly.pdbx_strand_id
1 'polypeptide(L)'
;MATVKGSSAHHLLTIVLRNGGMTTDDIRFLNMSQGAIATALEKGEIDAAAVWEPLITRLSGQGTARVLVDGTGLKKGILVI
;
A
#
# COMPACT_ATOMS: atom_id res chain seq x y z
N MET A 1 -3.98 4.28 -6.96
CA MET A 1 -3.69 3.47 -5.76
C MET A 1 -3.69 1.99 -6.14
N ALA A 2 -2.54 1.32 -6.09
CA ALA A 2 -2.43 -0.10 -6.43
C ALA A 2 -2.17 -0.99 -5.19
N THR A 3 -2.85 -2.14 -5.09
CA THR A 3 -2.54 -3.15 -4.07
C THR A 3 -3.17 -4.50 -4.44
N VAL A 4 -2.75 -5.57 -3.79
CA VAL A 4 -3.34 -6.90 -3.96
C VAL A 4 -4.70 -6.91 -3.27
N LYS A 5 -5.80 -7.02 -4.02
CA LYS A 5 -7.17 -7.10 -3.48
C LYS A 5 -7.28 -8.25 -2.47
N GLY A 6 -7.88 -7.98 -1.32
CA GLY A 6 -8.05 -8.96 -0.23
C GLY A 6 -6.82 -9.19 0.66
N SER A 7 -5.69 -8.53 0.38
CA SER A 7 -4.50 -8.60 1.24
C SER A 7 -4.61 -7.74 2.50
N SER A 8 -3.70 -7.97 3.47
CA SER A 8 -3.54 -7.11 4.64
C SER A 8 -3.30 -5.64 4.28
N ALA A 9 -2.61 -5.38 3.16
CA ALA A 9 -2.39 -4.04 2.63
C ALA A 9 -3.65 -3.42 2.02
N HIS A 10 -4.51 -4.20 1.38
CA HIS A 10 -5.84 -3.74 0.97
C HIS A 10 -6.69 -3.33 2.16
N HIS A 11 -6.67 -4.11 3.24
CA HIS A 11 -7.39 -3.73 4.46
C HIS A 11 -6.77 -2.48 5.12
N LEU A 12 -5.44 -2.33 5.14
CA LEU A 12 -4.80 -1.12 5.64
C LEU A 12 -5.20 0.11 4.81
N LEU A 13 -5.20 -0.01 3.48
CA LEU A 13 -5.64 1.04 2.56
C LEU A 13 -7.06 1.52 2.88
N THR A 14 -8.00 0.60 3.13
CA THR A 14 -9.37 0.98 3.49
C THR A 14 -9.44 1.74 4.81
N ILE A 15 -8.64 1.36 5.82
CA ILE A 15 -8.58 2.08 7.10
C ILE A 15 -7.99 3.48 6.92
N VAL A 16 -6.91 3.61 6.13
CA VAL A 16 -6.26 4.89 5.82
C VAL A 16 -7.24 5.84 5.14
N LEU A 17 -7.96 5.35 4.11
CA LEU A 17 -8.97 6.15 3.42
C LEU A 17 -10.07 6.62 4.37
N ARG A 18 -10.62 5.70 5.18
CA ARG A 18 -11.65 6.03 6.16
C ARG A 18 -11.19 7.06 7.20
N ASN A 19 -9.95 6.98 7.65
CA ASN A 19 -9.40 7.95 8.59
C ASN A 19 -9.27 9.36 7.96
N GLY A 20 -9.07 9.42 6.65
CA GLY A 20 -9.13 10.66 5.87
C GLY A 20 -10.54 11.09 5.45
N GLY A 21 -11.60 10.39 5.90
CA GLY A 21 -12.98 10.64 5.46
C GLY A 21 -13.28 10.23 4.01
N MET A 22 -12.37 9.48 3.38
CA MET A 22 -12.50 8.98 2.00
C MET A 22 -12.98 7.53 1.98
N THR A 23 -13.49 7.12 0.83
CA THR A 23 -13.93 5.76 0.51
C THR A 23 -13.07 5.15 -0.59
N THR A 24 -13.25 3.86 -0.86
CA THR A 24 -12.59 3.19 -2.00
C THR A 24 -13.08 3.70 -3.35
N ASP A 25 -14.24 4.36 -3.39
CA ASP A 25 -14.82 4.92 -4.61
C ASP A 25 -14.16 6.26 -4.98
N ASP A 26 -13.55 6.94 -4.00
CA ASP A 26 -12.79 8.18 -4.21
C ASP A 26 -11.39 7.92 -4.81
N ILE A 27 -10.99 6.66 -4.96
CA ILE A 27 -9.69 6.28 -5.53
C ILE A 27 -9.82 5.40 -6.75
N ARG A 28 -8.91 5.60 -7.70
CA ARG A 28 -8.68 4.60 -8.76
C ARG A 28 -7.90 3.43 -8.18
N PHE A 29 -8.64 2.38 -7.80
CA PHE A 29 -8.10 1.13 -7.31
C PHE A 29 -7.58 0.25 -8.45
N LEU A 30 -6.31 -0.13 -8.39
CA LEU A 30 -5.68 -1.07 -9.33
C LEU A 30 -5.31 -2.36 -8.59
N ASN A 31 -5.94 -3.46 -8.98
CA ASN A 31 -5.59 -4.78 -8.44
C ASN A 31 -4.36 -5.32 -9.18
N MET A 32 -3.20 -5.32 -8.52
CA MET A 32 -1.94 -5.73 -9.12
C MET A 32 -1.18 -6.63 -8.15
N SER A 33 -0.44 -7.60 -8.68
CA SER A 33 0.49 -8.42 -7.89
C SER A 33 1.66 -7.55 -7.37
N GLN A 34 2.33 -7.97 -6.30
CA GLN A 34 3.48 -7.21 -5.78
C GLN A 34 4.58 -6.97 -6.83
N GLY A 35 4.87 -7.95 -7.69
CA GLY A 35 5.86 -7.78 -8.76
C GLY A 35 5.44 -6.75 -9.81
N ALA A 36 4.14 -6.73 -10.15
CA ALA A 36 3.60 -5.73 -11.07
C ALA A 36 3.60 -4.33 -10.44
N ILE A 37 3.30 -4.22 -9.14
CA ILE A 37 3.36 -2.94 -8.39
C ILE A 37 4.79 -2.40 -8.37
N ALA A 38 5.78 -3.25 -8.08
CA ALA A 38 7.19 -2.84 -8.08
C ALA A 38 7.60 -2.24 -9.44
N THR A 39 7.29 -2.96 -10.51
CA THR A 39 7.59 -2.52 -11.89
C THR A 39 6.86 -1.23 -12.25
N ALA A 40 5.58 -1.12 -11.89
CA ALA A 40 4.76 0.04 -12.21
C ALA A 40 5.21 1.29 -11.42
N LEU A 41 5.65 1.14 -10.16
CA LEU A 41 6.26 2.23 -9.39
C LEU A 41 7.60 2.67 -10.00
N GLU A 42 8.46 1.72 -10.36
CA GLU A 42 9.74 2.00 -11.03
C GLU A 42 9.56 2.74 -12.37
N LYS A 43 8.49 2.42 -13.11
CA LYS A 43 8.15 3.07 -14.37
C LYS A 43 7.36 4.38 -14.22
N GLY A 44 6.91 4.73 -13.00
CA GLY A 44 6.02 5.87 -12.77
C GLY A 44 4.62 5.70 -13.36
N GLU A 45 4.18 4.47 -13.63
CA GLU A 45 2.83 4.16 -14.12
C GLU A 45 1.76 4.31 -13.02
N ILE A 46 2.18 4.27 -11.74
CA ILE A 46 1.31 4.45 -10.58
C ILE A 46 1.93 5.41 -9.58
N ASP A 47 1.11 6.31 -9.02
CA ASP A 47 1.59 7.33 -8.07
C ASP A 47 1.74 6.80 -6.64
N ALA A 48 0.94 5.79 -6.27
CA ALA A 48 0.91 5.25 -4.92
C ALA A 48 0.43 3.80 -4.89
N ALA A 49 1.01 3.01 -3.99
CA ALA A 49 0.63 1.63 -3.76
C ALA A 49 0.65 1.27 -2.28
N ALA A 50 -0.25 0.38 -1.85
CA ALA A 50 -0.21 -0.23 -0.53
C ALA A 50 0.48 -1.59 -0.63
N VAL A 51 1.65 -1.70 0.00
CA VAL A 51 2.55 -2.86 -0.06
C VAL A 51 3.05 -3.25 1.34
N TRP A 52 3.81 -4.34 1.43
CA TRP A 52 4.42 -4.85 2.66
C TRP A 52 5.87 -5.29 2.39
N GLU A 53 6.61 -5.59 3.45
CA GLU A 53 7.98 -6.07 3.36
C GLU A 53 8.10 -7.36 2.52
N PRO A 54 9.21 -7.55 1.77
CA PRO A 54 10.41 -6.72 1.70
C PRO A 54 10.34 -5.58 0.65
N LEU A 55 9.19 -5.39 0.00
CA LEU A 55 9.08 -4.47 -1.13
C LEU A 55 9.25 -3.00 -0.71
N ILE A 56 8.84 -2.64 0.52
CA ILE A 56 9.03 -1.29 1.07
C ILE A 56 10.52 -0.99 1.22
N THR A 57 11.27 -1.87 1.90
CA THR A 57 12.73 -1.74 2.06
C THR A 57 13.44 -1.63 0.72
N ARG A 58 13.06 -2.45 -0.28
CA ARG A 58 13.65 -2.40 -1.63
C ARG A 58 13.40 -1.07 -2.32
N LEU A 59 12.14 -0.64 -2.43
CA LEU A 59 11.79 0.58 -3.17
C LEU A 59 12.25 1.85 -2.47
N SER A 60 12.24 1.87 -1.13
CA SER A 60 12.77 2.97 -0.32
C SER A 60 14.29 3.05 -0.43
N GLY A 61 14.99 1.92 -0.36
CA GLY A 61 16.45 1.87 -0.52
C GLY A 61 16.93 2.29 -1.91
N GLN A 62 16.11 2.10 -2.95
CA GLN A 62 16.39 2.56 -4.32
C GLN A 62 16.03 4.04 -4.55
N GLY A 63 15.35 4.69 -3.60
CA GLY A 63 14.81 6.04 -3.78
C GLY A 63 13.59 6.13 -4.71
N THR A 64 13.07 4.98 -5.16
CA THR A 64 11.91 4.88 -6.07
C THR A 64 10.60 5.19 -5.37
N ALA A 65 10.50 4.89 -4.06
CA ALA A 65 9.29 5.15 -3.28
C ALA A 65 9.61 5.67 -1.88
N ARG A 66 8.64 6.37 -1.30
CA ARG A 66 8.66 6.87 0.08
C ARG A 66 7.44 6.32 0.82
N VAL A 67 7.60 6.00 2.09
CA VAL A 67 6.47 5.65 2.97
C VAL A 67 5.62 6.90 3.21
N LEU A 68 4.36 6.87 2.78
CA LEU A 68 3.40 7.97 3.01
C LEU A 68 2.65 7.79 4.34
N VAL A 69 2.18 6.57 4.58
CA VAL A 69 1.44 6.16 5.78
C VAL A 69 1.82 4.71 6.08
N ASP A 70 2.05 4.38 7.34
CA ASP A 70 2.28 3.02 7.81
C ASP A 70 1.10 2.52 8.67
N GLY A 71 1.21 1.32 9.23
CA GLY A 71 0.19 0.78 10.12
C GLY A 71 0.16 1.42 11.51
N THR A 72 1.11 2.31 11.83
CA THR A 72 1.31 2.85 13.17
C THR A 72 0.12 3.72 13.56
N GLY A 73 -0.57 3.36 14.65
CA GLY A 73 -1.77 4.06 15.11
C GLY A 73 -3.07 3.74 14.33
N LEU A 74 -3.00 2.99 13.22
CA LEU A 74 -4.16 2.59 12.40
C LEU A 74 -4.53 1.12 12.54
N LYS A 75 -3.55 0.26 12.81
CA LYS A 75 -3.75 -1.16 13.11
C LYS A 75 -2.85 -1.59 14.27
N LYS A 76 -3.44 -2.14 15.34
CA LYS A 76 -2.70 -2.94 16.32
C LYS A 76 -2.58 -4.36 15.78
N GLY A 77 -1.39 -4.75 15.34
CA GLY A 77 -1.06 -6.15 15.10
C GLY A 77 -0.55 -6.77 16.40
N ILE A 78 -1.41 -7.50 17.12
CA ILE A 78 -0.95 -8.43 18.15
C ILE A 78 -1.19 -9.83 17.60
N LEU A 79 -0.11 -10.51 17.24
CA LEU A 79 -0.12 -11.95 17.01
C LEU A 79 -0.05 -12.62 18.38
N VAL A 80 -1.15 -13.23 18.77
CA VAL A 80 -1.22 -14.15 19.91
C VAL A 80 -1.44 -15.56 19.36
N ILE A 81 -0.78 -16.53 19.99
CA ILE A 81 -0.88 -17.95 19.66
C ILE A 81 -2.26 -18.51 20.01
#